data_AF-A0A4D6HCB2-F1
#
_entry.id   AF-A0A4D6HCB2-F1
#
_cell.length_a   1.000
_cell.length_b   1.000
_cell.length_c   1.000
_cell.angle_alpha   90.00
_cell.angle_beta   90.00
_cell.angle_gamma   90.00
#
_symmetry.space_group_name_H-M   'P 1'
#
loop_
_entity.id
_entity.type
_entity.pdbx_description
1 polymer ?
#
loop_
_entity_poly.entity_id
_entity_poly.type
_entity_poly.pdbx_seq_one_letter_code
_entity_poly.pdbx_strand_id
1 'polypeptide(L)'
;MPFKLSSDARRYFGQIQKNSTRGTFDTLWDQYYLSALVGIKARSRVPESEEPDEDPFMTEVIQDYDNQKYEIYGALIVAEIEREGIPWENEQEVQGLMLEMLDSTSVTRLSDRGATVLNCYAERGFKIIRSEIPAPPQLGEFLEQYYDLLLEVDQGY
;
A
#
# COMPACT_ATOMS: atom_id res chain seq x y z
N MET A 1 -3.80 -14.56 4.22
CA MET A 1 -4.35 -13.62 5.21
C MET A 1 -4.83 -12.33 4.55
N PRO A 2 -5.69 -11.54 5.19
CA PRO A 2 -6.42 -10.47 4.51
C PRO A 2 -5.85 -9.07 4.77
N PHE A 3 -6.22 -8.11 3.92
CA PHE A 3 -5.64 -6.76 3.93
C PHE A 3 -6.09 -5.95 5.13
N LYS A 4 -5.15 -5.22 5.74
CA LYS A 4 -5.38 -4.49 6.98
C LYS A 4 -5.04 -3.01 6.82
N LEU A 5 -5.88 -2.18 7.42
CA LEU A 5 -5.72 -0.74 7.43
C LEU A 5 -6.02 -0.26 8.85
N SER A 6 -5.11 0.55 9.41
CA SER A 6 -5.22 1.01 10.78
C SER A 6 -6.47 1.86 11.02
N SER A 7 -6.94 1.86 12.25
CA SER A 7 -8.07 2.67 12.71
C SER A 7 -7.83 4.17 12.48
N ASP A 8 -6.58 4.63 12.60
CA ASP A 8 -6.17 5.99 12.28
C ASP A 8 -6.31 6.31 10.79
N ALA A 9 -5.89 5.40 9.91
CA ALA A 9 -6.07 5.55 8.46
C ALA A 9 -7.55 5.58 8.09
N ARG A 10 -8.35 4.62 8.59
CA ARG A 10 -9.80 4.58 8.36
C ARG A 10 -10.48 5.87 8.82
N ARG A 11 -10.07 6.41 9.96
CA ARG A 11 -10.59 7.68 10.49
C ARG A 11 -10.22 8.87 9.60
N TYR A 12 -8.97 8.94 9.15
CA TYR A 12 -8.48 10.02 8.29
C TYR A 12 -9.24 10.06 6.96
N PHE A 13 -9.27 8.95 6.22
CA PHE A 13 -10.00 8.87 4.95
C PHE A 13 -11.51 8.98 5.12
N GLY A 14 -12.05 8.47 6.24
CA GLY A 14 -13.45 8.67 6.59
C GLY A 14 -13.83 10.14 6.83
N GLN A 15 -12.90 10.97 7.31
CA GLN A 15 -13.12 12.42 7.41
C GLN A 15 -13.12 13.09 6.03
N ILE A 16 -12.22 12.71 5.12
CA ILE A 16 -12.23 13.17 3.73
C ILE A 16 -13.58 12.86 3.08
N GLN A 17 -14.07 11.62 3.21
CA GLN A 17 -15.35 11.20 2.65
C GLN A 17 -16.53 11.98 3.23
N LYS A 18 -16.53 12.27 4.54
CA LYS A 18 -17.58 13.08 5.19
C LYS A 18 -17.56 14.55 4.76
N ASN A 19 -16.39 15.11 4.52
CA ASN A 19 -16.22 16.52 4.15
C ASN A 19 -16.47 16.76 2.66
N SER A 20 -16.40 15.70 1.84
CA SER A 20 -16.53 15.78 0.39
C SER A 20 -17.97 15.98 -0.05
N THR A 21 -18.20 17.02 -0.86
CA THR A 21 -19.51 17.30 -1.46
C THR A 21 -19.67 16.73 -2.87
N ARG A 22 -18.56 16.30 -3.50
CA ARG A 22 -18.50 15.71 -4.84
C ARG A 22 -17.50 14.57 -4.86
N GLY A 23 -17.97 13.36 -5.15
CA GLY A 23 -17.15 12.14 -5.19
C GLY A 23 -16.91 11.52 -3.80
N THR A 24 -16.61 10.23 -3.80
CA THR A 24 -16.26 9.43 -2.62
C THR A 24 -15.21 8.40 -2.99
N PHE A 25 -14.46 7.88 -2.02
CA PHE A 25 -13.81 6.59 -2.21
C PHE A 25 -14.90 5.53 -2.40
N ASP A 26 -14.73 4.67 -3.39
CA ASP A 26 -15.71 3.62 -3.69
C ASP A 26 -15.60 2.50 -2.65
N THR A 27 -14.39 2.24 -2.17
CA THR A 27 -14.11 1.17 -1.21
C THR A 27 -12.99 1.52 -0.22
N LEU A 28 -12.87 0.73 0.85
CA LEU A 28 -11.69 0.75 1.73
C LEU A 28 -10.41 0.30 0.98
N TRP A 29 -10.57 -0.42 -0.13
CA TRP A 29 -9.45 -0.82 -0.97
C TRP A 29 -8.76 0.39 -1.60
N ASP A 30 -9.51 1.39 -2.06
CA ASP A 30 -8.92 2.60 -2.64
C ASP A 30 -8.03 3.32 -1.62
N GLN A 31 -8.52 3.44 -0.38
CA GLN A 31 -7.79 4.04 0.74
C GLN A 31 -6.52 3.26 1.09
N TYR A 32 -6.63 1.93 1.14
CA TYR A 32 -5.51 1.03 1.37
C TYR A 32 -4.47 1.13 0.25
N TYR A 33 -4.92 1.12 -1.00
CA TYR A 33 -4.06 1.15 -2.18
C TYR A 33 -3.30 2.46 -2.30
N LEU A 34 -3.98 3.60 -2.12
CA LEU A 34 -3.34 4.92 -2.10
C LEU A 34 -2.26 4.99 -1.02
N SER A 35 -2.53 4.40 0.15
CA SER A 35 -1.55 4.31 1.23
C SER A 35 -0.38 3.39 0.85
N ALA A 36 -0.65 2.21 0.30
CA ALA A 36 0.39 1.27 -0.11
C ALA A 36 1.32 1.85 -1.18
N LEU A 37 0.77 2.55 -2.17
CA LEU A 37 1.56 3.18 -3.23
C LEU A 37 2.55 4.22 -2.69
N VAL A 38 2.14 5.06 -1.73
CA VAL A 38 3.04 6.05 -1.13
C VAL A 38 4.19 5.34 -0.39
N GLY A 39 3.89 4.29 0.37
CA GLY A 39 4.92 3.50 1.05
C GLY A 39 5.89 2.83 0.07
N ILE A 40 5.35 2.19 -0.98
CA ILE A 40 6.14 1.50 -2.01
C ILE A 40 7.03 2.49 -2.76
N LYS A 41 6.49 3.66 -3.11
CA LYS A 41 7.27 4.72 -3.77
C LYS A 41 8.38 5.26 -2.86
N ALA A 42 8.08 5.43 -1.57
CA ALA A 42 9.06 5.84 -0.57
C ALA A 42 10.09 4.75 -0.20
N ARG A 43 9.99 3.54 -0.78
CA ARG A 43 10.83 2.36 -0.43
C ARG A 43 10.91 2.10 1.07
N SER A 44 9.81 2.36 1.77
CA SER A 44 9.76 2.34 3.22
C SER A 44 8.48 1.66 3.69
N ARG A 45 8.63 0.73 4.64
CA ARG A 45 7.54 0.10 5.38
C ARG A 45 7.79 0.18 6.88
N VAL A 46 6.73 0.06 7.67
CA VAL A 46 6.90 -0.17 9.11
C VAL A 46 7.45 -1.57 9.36
N PRO A 47 8.09 -1.84 10.52
CA PRO A 47 8.44 -3.20 10.91
C PRO A 47 7.20 -4.10 10.98
N GLU A 48 7.36 -5.40 10.77
CA GLU A 48 6.22 -6.35 10.81
C GLU A 48 5.55 -6.41 12.20
N SER A 49 6.29 -6.08 13.26
CA SER A 49 5.73 -5.91 14.62
C SER A 49 4.79 -4.72 14.76
N GLU A 50 4.80 -3.80 13.80
CA GLU A 50 3.90 -2.65 13.69
C GLU A 50 2.87 -2.83 12.55
N GLU A 51 2.72 -4.04 12.01
CA GLU A 51 1.57 -4.33 11.14
C GLU A 51 0.28 -3.97 11.89
N PRO A 52 -0.68 -3.26 11.26
CA PRO A 52 -1.99 -3.00 11.84
C PRO A 52 -2.60 -4.28 12.44
N ASP A 53 -3.07 -4.20 13.70
CA ASP A 53 -3.68 -5.33 14.43
C ASP A 53 -5.20 -5.39 14.22
N GLU A 54 -5.77 -4.44 13.48
CA GLU A 54 -7.19 -4.36 13.20
C GLU A 54 -7.71 -5.54 12.38
N ASP A 55 -9.00 -5.81 12.57
CA ASP A 55 -9.73 -6.80 11.78
C ASP A 55 -9.56 -6.49 10.28
N PRO A 56 -9.16 -7.50 9.48
CA PRO A 56 -8.96 -7.31 8.06
C PRO A 56 -10.26 -6.83 7.40
N PHE A 57 -10.17 -5.79 6.59
CA PHE A 57 -11.35 -5.18 5.99
C PHE A 57 -11.85 -5.93 4.76
N MET A 58 -11.02 -6.83 4.21
CA MET A 58 -11.36 -7.60 3.02
C MET A 58 -10.53 -8.87 2.90
N THR A 59 -11.18 -9.97 2.51
CA THR A 59 -10.53 -11.28 2.36
C THR A 59 -10.04 -11.63 0.96
N GLU A 60 -10.42 -10.85 -0.04
CA GLU A 60 -10.10 -11.09 -1.45
C GLU A 60 -9.79 -9.76 -2.13
N VAL A 61 -8.92 -9.74 -3.14
CA VAL A 61 -8.74 -8.54 -3.97
C VAL A 61 -10.04 -8.27 -4.71
N ILE A 62 -10.54 -7.03 -4.72
CA ILE A 62 -11.75 -6.71 -5.48
C ILE A 62 -11.55 -7.00 -6.98
N GLN A 63 -12.57 -7.57 -7.60
CA GLN A 63 -12.56 -8.02 -9.00
C GLN A 63 -12.10 -6.91 -9.98
N ASP A 64 -12.39 -5.66 -9.64
CA ASP A 64 -12.04 -4.49 -10.45
C ASP A 64 -10.53 -4.25 -10.58
N TYR A 65 -9.72 -4.83 -9.68
CA TYR A 65 -8.26 -4.71 -9.67
C TYR A 65 -7.54 -5.99 -10.11
N ASP A 66 -8.25 -6.97 -10.67
CA ASP A 66 -7.68 -8.27 -11.06
C ASP A 66 -6.57 -8.13 -12.12
N ASN A 67 -6.68 -7.12 -12.98
CA ASN A 67 -5.67 -6.83 -14.01
C ASN A 67 -4.48 -6.04 -13.44
N GLN A 68 -4.70 -5.16 -12.47
CA GLN A 68 -3.70 -4.25 -11.92
C GLN A 68 -2.93 -4.84 -10.74
N LYS A 69 -3.45 -5.89 -10.07
CA LYS A 69 -2.81 -6.49 -8.89
C LYS A 69 -1.36 -6.91 -9.14
N TYR A 70 -1.04 -7.40 -10.34
CA TYR A 70 0.32 -7.82 -10.68
C TYR A 70 1.28 -6.64 -10.82
N GLU A 71 0.80 -5.46 -11.21
CA GLU A 71 1.61 -4.24 -11.24
C GLU A 71 1.97 -3.80 -9.81
N ILE A 72 1.00 -3.89 -8.89
CA ILE A 72 1.21 -3.62 -7.46
C ILE A 72 2.22 -4.60 -6.87
N TYR A 73 2.07 -5.89 -7.17
CA TYR A 73 2.96 -6.91 -6.63
C TYR A 73 4.35 -6.81 -7.23
N GLY A 74 4.47 -6.50 -8.52
CA GLY A 74 5.75 -6.18 -9.15
C GLY A 74 6.43 -5.00 -8.47
N ALA A 75 5.70 -3.89 -8.27
CA ALA A 75 6.24 -2.71 -7.59
C ALA A 75 6.65 -2.99 -6.13
N LEU A 76 5.89 -3.82 -5.42
CA LEU A 76 6.19 -4.28 -4.05
C LEU A 76 7.46 -5.13 -4.01
N ILE A 77 7.60 -6.08 -4.93
CA ILE A 77 8.78 -6.95 -5.02
C ILE A 77 10.02 -6.10 -5.32
N VAL A 78 9.94 -5.19 -6.30
CA VAL A 78 11.02 -4.24 -6.60
C VAL A 78 11.38 -3.43 -5.35
N ALA A 79 10.38 -2.97 -4.57
CA ALA A 79 10.63 -2.23 -3.33
C ALA A 79 11.39 -3.06 -2.30
N GLU A 80 11.03 -4.33 -2.11
CA GLU A 80 11.73 -5.21 -1.16
C GLU A 80 13.13 -5.59 -1.66
N ILE A 81 13.34 -5.81 -2.97
CA ILE A 81 14.68 -6.05 -3.54
C ILE A 81 15.62 -4.89 -3.21
N GLU A 82 15.17 -3.65 -3.49
CA GLU A 82 15.95 -2.45 -3.21
C GLU A 82 16.16 -2.24 -1.69
N ARG A 83 15.13 -2.47 -0.88
CA ARG A 83 15.18 -2.30 0.59
C ARG A 83 16.13 -3.31 1.25
N GLU A 84 16.13 -4.55 0.79
CA GLU A 84 17.01 -5.62 1.30
C GLU A 84 18.42 -5.58 0.69
N GLY A 85 18.63 -4.75 -0.35
CA GLY A 85 19.91 -4.63 -1.03
C GLY A 85 20.27 -5.85 -1.86
N ILE A 86 19.26 -6.59 -2.35
CA ILE A 86 19.45 -7.78 -3.18
C ILE A 86 19.94 -7.33 -4.57
N PRO A 87 21.11 -7.80 -5.05
CA PRO A 87 21.59 -7.46 -6.37
C PRO A 87 20.68 -8.05 -7.46
N TRP A 88 20.30 -7.24 -8.44
CA TRP A 88 19.44 -7.67 -9.55
C TRP A 88 20.06 -8.78 -10.41
N GLU A 89 21.40 -8.87 -10.46
CA GLU A 89 22.07 -9.96 -11.19
C GLU A 89 22.01 -11.31 -10.43
N ASN A 90 21.64 -11.30 -9.14
CA ASN A 90 21.48 -12.52 -8.35
C ASN A 90 20.08 -13.11 -8.53
N GLU A 91 19.87 -13.77 -9.67
CA GLU A 91 18.58 -14.38 -10.04
C GLU A 91 18.02 -15.31 -8.95
N GLN A 92 18.88 -16.00 -8.20
CA GLN A 92 18.46 -16.94 -7.15
C GLN A 92 17.84 -16.22 -5.95
N GLU A 93 18.44 -15.12 -5.48
CA GLU A 93 17.91 -14.33 -4.36
C GLU A 93 16.63 -13.59 -4.77
N VAL A 94 16.62 -13.01 -5.98
CA VAL A 94 15.42 -12.37 -6.54
C VAL A 94 14.26 -13.38 -6.63
N GLN A 95 14.52 -14.56 -7.20
CA GLN A 95 13.50 -15.62 -7.28
C GLN A 95 13.05 -16.09 -5.90
N GLY A 96 13.98 -16.22 -4.95
CA GLY A 96 13.68 -16.56 -3.55
C GLY A 96 12.68 -15.60 -2.94
N LEU A 97 12.94 -14.30 -3.02
CA LEU A 97 12.02 -13.26 -2.52
C LEU A 97 10.66 -13.33 -3.23
N MET A 98 10.62 -13.51 -4.56
CA MET A 98 9.36 -13.65 -5.28
C MET A 98 8.52 -14.83 -4.76
N LEU A 99 9.15 -15.98 -4.51
CA LEU A 99 8.48 -17.17 -3.98
C LEU A 99 8.03 -16.99 -2.52
N GLU A 100 8.75 -16.20 -1.73
CA GLU A 100 8.32 -15.87 -0.37
C GLU A 100 7.15 -14.89 -0.34
N MET A 101 7.00 -14.06 -1.37
CA MET A 101 5.97 -13.01 -1.45
C MET A 101 4.69 -13.46 -2.18
N LEU A 102 4.81 -14.38 -3.13
CA LEU A 102 3.71 -14.81 -4.01
C LEU A 102 3.27 -16.24 -3.69
N ASP A 103 1.97 -16.48 -3.70
CA ASP A 103 1.39 -17.82 -3.58
C ASP A 103 0.35 -18.02 -4.68
N SER A 104 0.65 -18.90 -5.63
CA SER A 104 -0.26 -19.21 -6.73
C SER A 104 -1.57 -19.87 -6.29
N THR A 105 -1.65 -20.39 -5.08
CA THR A 105 -2.84 -21.06 -4.54
C THR A 105 -3.76 -20.13 -3.75
N SER A 106 -3.27 -18.95 -3.35
CA SER A 106 -4.06 -17.98 -2.59
C SER A 106 -4.97 -17.15 -3.49
N VAL A 107 -6.11 -16.70 -2.96
CA VAL A 107 -7.08 -15.88 -3.70
C VAL A 107 -6.46 -14.54 -4.13
N THR A 108 -5.65 -13.94 -3.25
CA THR A 108 -4.96 -12.68 -3.52
C THR A 108 -3.73 -12.85 -4.41
N ARG A 109 -3.23 -14.08 -4.59
CA ARG A 109 -1.92 -14.43 -5.18
C ARG A 109 -0.71 -13.98 -4.37
N LEU A 110 -0.92 -13.42 -3.18
CA LEU A 110 0.13 -13.15 -2.20
C LEU A 110 0.23 -14.31 -1.21
N SER A 111 1.45 -14.61 -0.78
CA SER A 111 1.66 -15.42 0.42
C SER A 111 1.21 -14.64 1.67
N ASP A 112 1.17 -15.31 2.82
CA ASP A 112 0.91 -14.62 4.09
C ASP A 112 1.95 -13.53 4.37
N ARG A 113 3.24 -13.79 4.09
CA ARG A 113 4.29 -12.78 4.20
C ARG A 113 4.07 -11.63 3.23
N GLY A 114 3.75 -11.92 1.97
CA GLY A 114 3.47 -10.89 0.96
C GLY A 114 2.34 -9.94 1.37
N ALA A 115 1.26 -10.49 1.95
CA ALA A 115 0.16 -9.70 2.48
C ALA A 115 0.59 -8.83 3.67
N THR A 116 1.33 -9.40 4.63
CA THR A 116 1.85 -8.64 5.79
C THR A 116 2.79 -7.52 5.36
N VAL A 117 3.70 -7.78 4.42
CA VAL A 117 4.64 -6.79 3.91
C VAL A 117 3.87 -5.65 3.22
N LEU A 118 2.86 -5.96 2.40
CA LEU A 118 2.03 -4.92 1.77
C LEU A 118 1.24 -4.10 2.79
N ASN A 119 0.70 -4.72 3.85
CA ASN A 119 0.05 -4.01 4.95
C ASN A 119 1.02 -3.05 5.66
N CYS A 120 2.28 -3.46 5.85
CA CYS A 120 3.31 -2.61 6.45
C CYS A 120 3.68 -1.41 5.55
N TYR A 121 3.69 -1.60 4.23
CA TYR A 121 3.85 -0.50 3.28
C TYR A 121 2.65 0.45 3.31
N ALA A 122 1.44 -0.08 3.36
CA ALA A 122 0.22 0.72 3.48
C ALA A 122 0.24 1.56 4.75
N GLU A 123 0.59 0.98 5.90
CA GLU A 123 0.68 1.72 7.16
C GLU A 123 1.75 2.82 7.10
N ARG A 124 2.92 2.53 6.53
CA ARG A 124 3.97 3.55 6.35
C ARG A 124 3.51 4.68 5.43
N GLY A 125 2.90 4.35 4.30
CA GLY A 125 2.43 5.35 3.35
C GLY A 125 1.29 6.19 3.92
N PHE A 126 0.39 5.61 4.71
CA PHE A 126 -0.58 6.39 5.47
C PHE A 126 0.10 7.38 6.43
N LYS A 127 1.10 6.94 7.20
CA LYS A 127 1.86 7.83 8.10
C LYS A 127 2.48 9.01 7.33
N ILE A 128 2.96 8.79 6.11
CA ILE A 128 3.49 9.84 5.22
C ILE A 128 2.35 10.77 4.75
N ILE A 129 1.26 10.22 4.22
CA ILE A 129 0.09 10.98 3.76
C ILE A 129 -0.42 11.91 4.87
N ARG A 130 -0.56 11.41 6.09
CA ARG A 130 -1.04 12.19 7.23
C ARG A 130 -0.04 13.27 7.68
N SER A 131 1.26 13.07 7.45
CA SER A 131 2.29 14.08 7.75
C SER A 131 2.18 15.26 6.78
N GLU A 132 2.11 14.95 5.49
CA GLU A 132 2.17 15.95 4.42
C GLU A 132 0.79 16.58 4.11
N ILE A 133 -0.29 15.83 4.37
CA ILE A 133 -1.69 16.26 4.24
C ILE A 133 -2.35 16.17 5.63
N PRO A 134 -2.01 17.05 6.59
CA PRO A 134 -2.39 16.88 7.99
C PRO A 134 -3.88 17.14 8.28
N ALA A 135 -4.51 18.03 7.54
CA ALA A 135 -5.93 18.32 7.66
C ALA A 135 -6.68 17.61 6.53
N PRO A 136 -7.53 16.60 6.81
CA PRO A 136 -8.22 15.85 5.77
C PRO A 136 -9.11 16.78 4.95
N PRO A 137 -8.75 17.04 3.67
CA PRO A 137 -9.43 18.02 2.86
C PRO A 137 -10.65 17.37 2.19
N GLN A 138 -11.29 18.08 1.26
CA GLN A 138 -12.26 17.43 0.37
C GLN A 138 -11.53 16.46 -0.58
N LEU A 139 -12.24 15.48 -1.13
CA LEU A 139 -11.65 14.43 -1.97
C LEU A 139 -10.89 15.00 -3.17
N GLY A 140 -11.43 16.01 -3.85
CA GLY A 140 -10.75 16.64 -4.98
C GLY A 140 -9.40 17.26 -4.56
N GLU A 141 -9.40 18.05 -3.50
CA GLU A 141 -8.19 18.66 -2.93
C GLU A 141 -7.21 17.59 -2.41
N PHE A 142 -7.72 16.50 -1.84
CA PHE A 142 -6.89 15.37 -1.42
C PHE A 142 -6.20 14.74 -2.61
N LEU A 143 -6.90 14.48 -3.72
CA LEU A 143 -6.33 13.84 -4.90
C LEU A 143 -5.27 14.72 -5.57
N GLU A 144 -5.47 16.05 -5.58
CA GLU A 144 -4.47 17.02 -6.05
C GLU A 144 -3.20 16.95 -5.19
N GLN A 145 -3.34 17.11 -3.86
CA GLN A 145 -2.20 17.05 -2.93
C GLN A 145 -1.53 15.68 -2.90
N TYR A 146 -2.30 14.61 -3.05
CA TYR A 146 -1.79 13.24 -3.12
C TYR A 146 -0.96 13.03 -4.39
N TYR A 147 -1.39 13.59 -5.53
CA TYR A 147 -0.62 13.54 -6.76
C TYR A 147 0.71 14.29 -6.61
N ASP A 148 0.68 15.50 -6.04
CA ASP A 148 1.91 16.27 -5.76
C ASP A 148 2.84 15.52 -4.82
N LEU A 149 2.31 14.92 -3.74
CA LEU A 149 3.05 14.05 -2.84
C LEU A 149 3.72 12.88 -3.60
N LEU A 150 3.01 12.24 -4.52
CA LEU A 150 3.59 11.16 -5.33
C LEU A 150 4.66 11.65 -6.31
N LEU A 151 4.69 12.93 -6.69
CA LEU A 151 5.79 13.48 -7.47
C LEU A 151 6.99 13.83 -6.57
N GLU A 152 6.75 14.31 -5.36
CA GLU A 152 7.77 14.73 -4.41
C GLU A 152 8.47 13.57 -3.71
N VAL A 153 7.77 12.44 -3.53
CA VAL A 153 8.33 11.19 -3.00
C VAL A 153 9.31 10.55 -4.01
N ASP A 154 9.80 11.30 -5.02
CA ASP A 154 10.71 10.78 -6.02
C ASP A 154 12.07 10.36 -5.45
N GLN A 155 12.47 9.22 -6.01
CA GLN A 155 13.59 8.38 -5.66
C GLN A 155 14.88 9.20 -5.61
N GLY A 156 15.55 9.20 -4.46
CA GLY A 156 16.98 9.50 -4.42
C GLY A 156 17.73 8.44 -5.22
N TYR A 157 17.88 8.68 -6.52
CA TYR A 157 18.88 8.04 -7.36
C TYR A 157 20.07 8.98 -7.55
#